data_AF-A0A6V8ETD3-F1
#
_entry.id   AF-A0A6V8ETD3-F1
#
_cell.length_a   1.000
_cell.length_b   1.000
_cell.length_c   1.000
_cell.angle_alpha   90.00
_cell.angle_beta   90.00
_cell.angle_gamma   90.00
#
_symmetry.space_group_name_H-M   'P 1'
#
loop_
_entity.id
_entity.type
_entity.pdbx_description
1 polymer ?
#
loop_
_entity_poly.entity_id
_entity_poly.type
_entity_poly.pdbx_seq_one_letter_code
_entity_poly.pdbx_strand_id
1 'polypeptide(L)'
;MMDIDLNEGDTFAISLSAQHACEGTTARVQWGGFETNAGGIIMTGKVYEPSASIRVDASRRAHIEFSPTLPWGESDVLMDGNGDYAVSWVLRGPMDDDVKTNRDRDMVMESSIGRIRMERSLGNNETAWIWTGKEVLQRGTSNLEVCVKTSSGNPNADCHAFGIIRFEVKGESDGFASSGLWLSLTTIACFLGFTFKGFNADPPIPLPILIALLIMALLMLPVGFSVSNLNTEAQLNDNARIIDAELKSSGAEFTTLSELMGDANVLAIGAIAPGSESARDQANELELLLGQRNDVAVVQIVIGDDSMMSDVDAYRSSINGSWPIVLDYNQEFVSTSPTGNADSLILVDSSMHVTWSQSPTGGAKAMNDAIDGIEGGGPTSLMTYFSVLFPTGLFLIFLALPRQGWTKPEEPLPPGALWASIVIAGGIGAIVIHLPALLVSLLPISASFTYIVSIIMFVWFAFMCAMTLRRGSPFEAEVIGSFIHKMTPTSFQQWRPREDMQRDVFLGVFIGWLSWMVEPSLVAQGVGAAALNGGMGILFAVLLLLGNVLIAGITILVLRFIASWGGPFSNIFGRIGADTFARFMGLVLLPVSLWATTNSVLALFSVGVF
;
A
#
# COMPACT_ATOMS: atom_id res chain seq x y z
N MET A 1 -12.13 -19.67 -56.36
CA MET A 1 -11.85 -19.55 -54.92
C MET A 1 -12.21 -20.88 -54.30
N MET A 2 -11.23 -21.57 -53.74
CA MET A 2 -11.40 -22.89 -53.12
C MET A 2 -11.04 -22.70 -51.65
N ASP A 3 -11.96 -23.04 -50.76
CA ASP A 3 -11.74 -22.96 -49.31
C ASP A 3 -11.31 -24.35 -48.83
N ILE A 4 -10.21 -24.39 -48.08
CA ILE A 4 -9.62 -25.64 -47.57
C ILE A 4 -9.21 -25.38 -46.13
N ASP A 5 -9.89 -26.06 -45.20
CA ASP A 5 -9.48 -26.12 -43.79
C ASP A 5 -8.45 -27.25 -43.61
N LEU A 6 -7.31 -26.94 -43.01
CA LEU A 6 -6.22 -27.88 -42.74
C LEU A 6 -5.92 -27.89 -41.23
N ASN A 7 -5.71 -29.08 -40.67
CA ASN A 7 -5.20 -29.27 -39.31
C ASN A 7 -3.71 -29.61 -39.31
N GLU A 8 -3.10 -29.65 -38.12
CA GLU A 8 -1.71 -30.07 -37.95
C GLU A 8 -1.47 -31.47 -38.54
N GLY A 9 -0.46 -31.58 -39.43
CA GLY A 9 -0.11 -32.81 -40.13
C GLY A 9 -0.82 -33.04 -41.48
N ASP A 10 -1.79 -32.21 -41.86
CA ASP A 10 -2.44 -32.31 -43.16
C ASP A 10 -1.54 -31.81 -44.30
N THR A 11 -1.64 -32.46 -45.46
CA THR A 11 -0.92 -32.06 -46.68
C THR A 11 -1.90 -31.75 -47.79
N PHE A 12 -1.75 -30.60 -48.45
CA PHE A 12 -2.48 -30.31 -49.69
C PHE A 12 -1.54 -30.43 -50.90
N ALA A 13 -2.06 -30.90 -52.03
CA ALA A 13 -1.31 -31.02 -53.28
C ALA A 13 -2.10 -30.37 -54.42
N ILE A 14 -1.42 -29.56 -55.23
CA ILE A 14 -2.03 -28.86 -56.38
C ILE A 14 -1.42 -29.43 -57.67
N SER A 15 -2.28 -29.86 -58.59
CA SER A 15 -1.89 -30.28 -59.94
C SER A 15 -2.44 -29.30 -60.96
N LEU A 16 -1.56 -28.69 -61.76
CA LEU A 16 -1.95 -27.81 -62.85
C LEU A 16 -1.70 -28.49 -64.20
N SER A 17 -2.70 -28.42 -65.08
CA SER A 17 -2.56 -28.83 -66.47
C SER A 17 -2.88 -27.64 -67.38
N ALA A 18 -2.05 -27.43 -68.41
CA ALA A 18 -2.25 -26.41 -69.42
C ALA A 18 -2.40 -27.08 -70.78
N GLN A 19 -3.49 -26.78 -71.49
CA GLN A 19 -3.74 -27.24 -72.85
C GLN A 19 -3.82 -26.01 -73.76
N HIS A 20 -3.20 -26.07 -74.95
CA HIS A 20 -3.34 -25.03 -75.98
C HIS A 20 -3.76 -25.67 -77.31
N ALA A 21 -4.56 -24.95 -78.08
CA ALA A 21 -5.14 -25.45 -79.34
C ALA A 21 -4.41 -24.96 -80.60
N CYS A 22 -3.32 -24.20 -80.46
CA CYS A 22 -2.57 -23.67 -81.60
C CYS A 22 -1.56 -24.69 -82.13
N GLU A 23 -1.70 -25.07 -83.40
CA GLU A 23 -0.79 -25.99 -84.08
C GLU A 23 0.58 -25.33 -84.32
N GLY A 24 1.67 -26.00 -83.94
CA GLY A 24 3.04 -25.50 -84.13
C GLY A 24 3.56 -24.54 -83.05
N THR A 25 2.80 -24.28 -81.97
CA THR A 25 3.29 -23.52 -80.81
C THR A 25 3.52 -24.41 -79.59
N THR A 26 4.16 -23.88 -78.55
CA THR A 26 4.31 -24.54 -77.24
C THR A 26 3.65 -23.69 -76.17
N ALA A 27 2.82 -24.31 -75.33
CA ALA A 27 2.38 -23.68 -74.08
C ALA A 27 3.56 -23.61 -73.11
N ARG A 28 3.89 -22.41 -72.65
CA ARG A 28 4.89 -22.19 -71.60
C ARG A 28 4.22 -21.53 -70.41
N VAL A 29 4.19 -22.24 -69.29
CA VAL A 29 3.78 -21.68 -68.00
C VAL A 29 5.05 -21.16 -67.32
N GLN A 30 5.10 -19.86 -67.02
CA GLN A 30 6.22 -19.23 -66.32
C GLN A 30 5.77 -18.89 -64.90
N TRP A 31 6.58 -19.28 -63.91
CA TRP A 31 6.34 -19.04 -62.48
C TRP A 31 7.47 -18.15 -61.94
N GLY A 32 7.14 -17.16 -61.10
CA GLY A 32 8.13 -16.38 -60.32
C GLY A 32 8.87 -15.24 -61.04
N GLY A 33 8.28 -14.61 -62.06
CA GLY A 33 8.85 -13.40 -62.69
C GLY A 33 8.53 -12.10 -61.93
N PHE A 34 9.34 -11.05 -62.06
CA PHE A 34 9.20 -9.89 -61.17
C PHE A 34 8.16 -8.83 -61.57
N GLU A 35 7.74 -8.64 -62.83
CA GLU A 35 7.04 -7.36 -63.12
C GLU A 35 5.86 -7.35 -64.11
N THR A 36 5.40 -8.46 -64.73
CA THR A 36 4.11 -8.38 -65.50
C THR A 36 3.49 -9.72 -65.96
N ASN A 37 4.25 -10.81 -66.00
CA ASN A 37 3.78 -12.14 -66.44
C ASN A 37 3.94 -13.22 -65.35
N ALA A 38 3.87 -12.85 -64.07
CA ALA A 38 3.91 -13.80 -62.97
C ALA A 38 2.52 -14.35 -62.70
N GLY A 39 2.17 -15.46 -63.36
CA GLY A 39 1.16 -16.35 -62.82
C GLY A 39 1.68 -16.97 -61.52
N GLY A 40 0.86 -16.98 -60.49
CA GLY A 40 1.18 -17.59 -59.19
C GLY A 40 -0.09 -18.08 -58.51
N ILE A 41 0.05 -19.09 -57.66
CA ILE A 41 -1.01 -19.50 -56.74
C ILE A 41 -0.80 -18.68 -55.48
N ILE A 42 -1.73 -17.78 -55.19
CA ILE A 42 -1.77 -17.08 -53.92
C ILE A 42 -2.65 -17.92 -53.00
N MET A 43 -2.03 -18.50 -51.98
CA MET A 43 -2.75 -19.10 -50.87
C MET A 43 -2.98 -18.01 -49.84
N THR A 44 -4.24 -17.77 -49.50
CA THR A 44 -4.63 -16.82 -48.46
C THR A 44 -5.40 -17.61 -47.42
N GLY A 45 -4.87 -17.62 -46.20
CA GLY A 45 -5.44 -18.33 -45.06
C GLY A 45 -4.84 -17.82 -43.77
N LYS A 46 -5.47 -18.16 -42.64
CA LYS A 46 -4.90 -17.92 -41.32
C LYS A 46 -3.93 -19.06 -41.00
N VAL A 47 -2.65 -18.84 -41.30
CA VAL A 47 -1.61 -19.88 -41.21
C VAL A 47 -0.94 -19.90 -39.83
N TYR A 48 -0.97 -18.79 -39.09
CA TYR A 48 -0.42 -18.67 -37.73
C TYR A 48 -1.24 -17.69 -36.90
N GLU A 49 -1.45 -17.98 -35.61
CA GLU A 49 -2.16 -17.13 -34.64
C GLU A 49 -1.31 -16.97 -33.36
N PRO A 50 -0.12 -16.32 -33.43
CA PRO A 50 0.70 -16.01 -32.27
C PRO A 50 -0.08 -15.16 -31.28
N SER A 51 0.03 -15.52 -30.01
CA SER A 51 -0.61 -14.78 -28.92
C SER A 51 0.42 -13.95 -28.17
N ALA A 52 0.06 -12.72 -27.85
CA ALA A 52 0.82 -11.89 -26.94
C ALA A 52 -0.12 -11.43 -25.83
N SER A 53 0.40 -11.28 -24.63
CA SER A 53 -0.30 -10.70 -23.49
C SER A 53 0.63 -9.76 -22.74
N ILE A 54 0.03 -8.81 -22.03
CA ILE A 54 0.73 -7.88 -21.17
C ILE A 54 -0.02 -7.76 -19.86
N ARG A 55 0.74 -7.82 -18.77
CA ARG A 55 0.29 -7.52 -17.42
C ARG A 55 1.08 -6.34 -16.90
N VAL A 56 0.41 -5.39 -16.26
CA VAL A 56 1.06 -4.28 -15.57
C VAL A 56 0.95 -4.55 -14.08
N ASP A 57 2.08 -4.55 -13.37
CA ASP A 57 2.09 -4.76 -11.92
C ASP A 57 1.73 -3.48 -11.14
N ALA A 58 1.58 -3.62 -9.82
CA ALA A 58 1.28 -2.51 -8.92
C ALA A 58 2.37 -1.42 -8.90
N SER A 59 3.60 -1.74 -9.31
CA SER A 59 4.69 -0.77 -9.49
C SER A 59 4.68 -0.12 -10.88
N ARG A 60 3.64 -0.37 -11.68
CA ARG A 60 3.44 0.10 -13.06
C ARG A 60 4.53 -0.37 -14.03
N ARG A 61 5.06 -1.57 -13.83
CA ARG A 61 6.02 -2.21 -14.73
C ARG A 61 5.30 -3.23 -15.60
N ALA A 62 5.73 -3.35 -16.85
CA ALA A 62 5.15 -4.31 -17.78
C ALA A 62 5.80 -5.69 -17.63
N HIS A 63 4.95 -6.72 -17.64
CA HIS A 63 5.31 -8.12 -17.79
C HIS A 63 4.68 -8.57 -19.11
N ILE A 64 5.52 -8.93 -20.07
CA ILE A 64 5.11 -9.24 -21.45
C ILE A 64 5.30 -10.74 -21.66
N GLU A 65 4.26 -11.41 -22.16
CA GLU A 65 4.30 -12.82 -22.52
C GLU A 65 3.93 -12.98 -24.00
N PHE A 66 4.66 -13.83 -24.70
CA PHE A 66 4.47 -14.14 -26.10
C PHE A 66 4.47 -15.65 -26.30
N SER A 67 3.39 -16.19 -26.85
CA SER A 67 3.29 -17.60 -27.23
C SER A 67 3.50 -17.72 -28.75
N PRO A 68 4.60 -18.36 -29.20
CA PRO A 68 4.88 -18.58 -30.61
C PRO A 68 4.06 -19.77 -31.16
N THR A 69 2.74 -19.62 -31.23
CA THR A 69 1.84 -20.57 -31.89
C THR A 69 1.98 -20.48 -33.42
N LEU A 70 3.05 -21.09 -33.92
CA LEU A 70 3.43 -21.14 -35.34
C LEU A 70 3.28 -22.57 -35.88
N PRO A 71 2.88 -22.76 -37.14
CA PRO A 71 2.58 -24.07 -37.72
C PRO A 71 3.80 -25.01 -37.86
N TRP A 72 5.03 -24.48 -37.77
CA TRP A 72 6.27 -25.28 -37.75
C TRP A 72 7.02 -25.16 -36.41
N GLY A 73 6.30 -24.75 -35.36
CA GLY A 73 6.85 -24.50 -34.03
C GLY A 73 7.79 -23.30 -33.97
N GLU A 74 8.53 -23.20 -32.87
CA GLU A 74 9.45 -22.08 -32.61
C GLU A 74 10.53 -21.89 -33.69
N SER A 75 10.90 -22.98 -34.37
CA SER A 75 11.93 -22.98 -35.41
C SER A 75 11.62 -22.11 -36.64
N ASP A 76 10.35 -21.71 -36.82
CA ASP A 76 9.98 -20.76 -37.87
C ASP A 76 10.32 -19.32 -37.51
N VAL A 77 10.58 -18.98 -36.24
CA VAL A 77 11.08 -17.66 -35.88
C VAL A 77 12.55 -17.55 -36.27
N LEU A 78 12.88 -16.50 -37.03
CA LEU A 78 14.23 -16.24 -37.50
C LEU A 78 15.14 -16.03 -36.30
N MET A 79 16.33 -16.64 -36.31
CA MET A 79 17.37 -16.33 -35.33
C MET A 79 18.07 -15.02 -35.71
N ASP A 80 18.24 -14.13 -34.74
CA ASP A 80 18.97 -12.89 -34.88
C ASP A 80 20.50 -13.13 -34.85
N GLY A 81 21.27 -12.06 -35.02
CA GLY A 81 22.74 -12.13 -35.04
C GLY A 81 23.39 -12.53 -33.71
N ASN A 82 22.62 -12.57 -32.62
CA ASN A 82 23.07 -12.95 -31.28
C ASN A 82 22.68 -14.40 -30.94
N GLY A 83 21.94 -15.09 -31.82
CA GLY A 83 21.49 -16.47 -31.62
C GLY A 83 20.15 -16.58 -30.91
N ASP A 84 19.40 -15.48 -30.79
CA ASP A 84 18.08 -15.43 -30.18
C ASP A 84 16.96 -15.35 -31.22
N TYR A 85 15.76 -15.82 -30.88
CA TYR A 85 14.58 -15.64 -31.73
C TYR A 85 14.28 -14.16 -31.95
N ALA A 86 14.13 -13.74 -33.20
CA ALA A 86 13.94 -12.36 -33.64
C ALA A 86 12.50 -11.87 -33.38
N VAL A 87 12.13 -11.79 -32.10
CA VAL A 87 10.93 -11.12 -31.60
C VAL A 87 11.34 -9.83 -30.91
N SER A 88 10.71 -8.74 -31.30
CA SER A 88 10.92 -7.42 -30.69
C SER A 88 9.60 -6.84 -30.25
N TRP A 89 9.62 -6.11 -29.14
CA TRP A 89 8.45 -5.40 -28.64
C TRP A 89 8.78 -3.96 -28.28
N VAL A 90 7.78 -3.09 -28.36
CA VAL A 90 7.89 -1.67 -28.03
C VAL A 90 6.65 -1.24 -27.25
N LEU A 91 6.86 -0.64 -26.08
CA LEU A 91 5.83 -0.01 -25.27
C LEU A 91 5.74 1.46 -25.61
N ARG A 92 4.54 1.92 -26.00
CA ARG A 92 4.28 3.30 -26.37
C ARG A 92 3.15 3.90 -25.56
N GLY A 93 3.31 5.14 -25.12
CA GLY A 93 2.29 5.85 -24.38
C GLY A 93 2.84 7.03 -23.58
N PRO A 94 1.95 7.78 -22.91
CA PRO A 94 0.50 7.64 -22.95
C PRO A 94 -0.07 8.21 -24.25
N MET A 95 -1.07 7.54 -24.82
CA MET A 95 -1.76 7.98 -26.05
C MET A 95 -3.10 8.63 -25.74
N ASP A 96 -3.48 9.57 -26.60
CA ASP A 96 -4.82 10.14 -26.63
C ASP A 96 -5.86 9.08 -27.01
N ASP A 97 -7.09 9.23 -26.52
CA ASP A 97 -8.15 8.22 -26.66
C ASP A 97 -8.48 7.89 -28.11
N ASP A 98 -8.38 8.89 -29.00
CA ASP A 98 -8.66 8.79 -30.44
C ASP A 98 -7.48 8.26 -31.27
N VAL A 99 -6.29 8.17 -30.69
CA VAL A 99 -5.08 7.71 -31.39
C VAL A 99 -4.90 6.20 -31.19
N LYS A 100 -4.89 5.45 -32.30
CA LYS A 100 -4.69 3.99 -32.25
C LYS A 100 -3.23 3.58 -32.06
N THR A 101 -2.29 4.29 -32.67
CA THR A 101 -0.84 4.13 -32.47
C THR A 101 -0.17 5.43 -32.92
N ASN A 102 0.91 5.83 -32.24
CA ASN A 102 1.77 6.92 -32.67
C ASN A 102 3.18 6.37 -32.95
N ARG A 103 3.68 6.59 -34.18
CA ARG A 103 5.02 6.15 -34.60
C ARG A 103 6.14 7.11 -34.14
N ASP A 104 5.79 8.16 -33.42
CA ASP A 104 6.77 9.08 -32.87
C ASP A 104 7.73 8.36 -31.90
N ARG A 105 9.02 8.70 -31.99
CA ARG A 105 10.05 8.13 -31.13
C ARG A 105 9.93 8.61 -29.69
N ASP A 106 9.42 9.82 -29.50
CA ASP A 106 9.28 10.43 -28.18
C ASP A 106 8.19 9.75 -27.33
N MET A 107 7.31 8.98 -27.97
CA MET A 107 6.24 8.21 -27.32
C MET A 107 6.68 6.80 -26.89
N VAL A 108 7.94 6.41 -27.17
CA VAL A 108 8.48 5.12 -26.75
C VAL A 108 8.86 5.20 -25.28
N MET A 109 8.15 4.46 -24.43
CA MET A 109 8.48 4.33 -23.02
C MET A 109 9.58 3.30 -22.80
N GLU A 110 9.45 2.13 -23.44
CA GLU A 110 10.42 1.04 -23.31
C GLU A 110 10.38 0.14 -24.56
N SER A 111 11.43 -0.66 -24.77
CA SER A 111 11.49 -1.65 -25.85
C SER A 111 12.25 -2.90 -25.40
N SER A 112 12.18 -3.96 -26.19
CA SER A 112 12.90 -5.21 -25.97
C SER A 112 14.44 -5.09 -26.03
N ILE A 113 14.98 -3.94 -26.43
CA ILE A 113 16.43 -3.74 -26.56
C ILE A 113 17.09 -3.79 -25.18
N GLY A 114 18.00 -4.76 -25.00
CA GLY A 114 18.73 -4.94 -23.74
C GLY A 114 17.90 -5.60 -22.64
N ARG A 115 16.74 -6.18 -23.00
CA ARG A 115 15.92 -7.02 -22.12
C ARG A 115 16.25 -8.49 -22.39
N ILE A 116 16.29 -9.27 -21.32
CA ILE A 116 16.57 -10.70 -21.35
C ILE A 116 15.25 -11.42 -21.62
N ARG A 117 15.22 -12.23 -22.68
CA ARG A 117 14.13 -13.18 -22.92
C ARG A 117 14.30 -14.34 -21.96
N MET A 118 13.23 -14.70 -21.26
CA MET A 118 13.14 -15.96 -20.53
C MET A 118 12.12 -16.88 -21.18
N GLU A 119 12.23 -18.17 -20.89
CA GLU A 119 11.31 -19.20 -21.36
C GLU A 119 10.49 -19.71 -20.16
N ARG A 120 9.17 -19.66 -20.31
CA ARG A 120 8.21 -20.13 -19.32
C ARG A 120 7.55 -21.40 -19.84
N SER A 121 7.54 -22.46 -19.03
CA SER A 121 6.81 -23.68 -19.38
C SER A 121 5.36 -23.59 -18.89
N LEU A 122 4.42 -23.58 -19.84
CA LEU A 122 2.98 -23.57 -19.57
C LEU A 122 2.42 -24.99 -19.32
N GLY A 123 3.28 -26.02 -19.37
CA GLY A 123 2.89 -27.42 -19.36
C GLY A 123 2.58 -27.95 -20.77
N ASN A 124 2.37 -29.27 -20.90
CA ASN A 124 2.00 -29.91 -22.17
C ASN A 124 2.92 -29.60 -23.39
N ASN A 125 4.23 -29.44 -23.17
CA ASN A 125 5.23 -29.01 -24.17
C ASN A 125 4.99 -27.62 -24.79
N GLU A 126 4.15 -26.78 -24.18
CA GLU A 126 3.98 -25.40 -24.59
C GLU A 126 4.95 -24.49 -23.81
N THR A 127 5.62 -23.63 -24.55
CA THR A 127 6.60 -22.67 -24.06
C THR A 127 6.16 -21.26 -24.45
N ALA A 128 6.23 -20.35 -23.49
CA ALA A 128 6.01 -18.92 -23.72
C ALA A 128 7.30 -18.14 -23.49
N TRP A 129 7.50 -17.09 -24.27
CA TRP A 129 8.61 -16.18 -24.14
C TRP A 129 8.18 -14.97 -23.36
N ILE A 130 8.96 -14.63 -22.34
CA ILE A 130 8.59 -13.67 -21.31
C ILE A 130 9.67 -12.62 -21.17
N TRP A 131 9.24 -11.37 -20.96
CA TRP A 131 10.09 -10.22 -20.69
C TRP A 131 9.51 -9.39 -19.56
N THR A 132 10.39 -8.84 -18.73
CA THR A 132 10.02 -7.89 -17.68
C THR A 132 10.59 -6.52 -17.99
N GLY A 133 9.72 -5.50 -17.94
CA GLY A 133 10.07 -4.11 -18.15
C GLY A 133 10.81 -3.51 -16.96
N LYS A 134 11.77 -2.64 -17.25
CA LYS A 134 12.56 -1.90 -16.25
C LYS A 134 12.07 -0.47 -16.04
N GLU A 135 11.26 0.08 -16.94
CA GLU A 135 10.77 1.45 -16.78
C GLU A 135 9.40 1.47 -16.08
N VAL A 136 9.17 2.50 -15.26
CA VAL A 136 7.87 2.75 -14.64
C VAL A 136 6.99 3.43 -15.68
N LEU A 137 5.93 2.75 -16.10
CA LEU A 137 5.05 3.24 -17.16
C LEU A 137 4.25 4.48 -16.72
N GLN A 138 4.05 5.38 -17.67
CA GLN A 138 3.21 6.56 -17.48
C GLN A 138 1.73 6.17 -17.45
N ARG A 139 0.93 6.90 -16.65
CA ARG A 139 -0.50 6.63 -16.48
C ARG A 139 -1.26 6.93 -17.77
N GLY A 140 -2.29 6.13 -18.06
CA GLY A 140 -3.18 6.31 -19.21
C GLY A 140 -3.08 5.18 -20.24
N THR A 141 -3.71 5.39 -21.39
CA THR A 141 -3.76 4.40 -22.47
C THR A 141 -2.37 4.21 -23.08
N SER A 142 -1.92 2.97 -23.18
CA SER A 142 -0.65 2.59 -23.79
C SER A 142 -0.84 1.42 -24.78
N ASN A 143 0.15 1.23 -25.65
CA ASN A 143 0.19 0.11 -26.58
C ASN A 143 1.46 -0.69 -26.39
N LEU A 144 1.30 -2.00 -26.44
CA LEU A 144 2.38 -2.94 -26.68
C LEU A 144 2.34 -3.30 -28.16
N GLU A 145 3.41 -2.97 -28.87
CA GLU A 145 3.62 -3.34 -30.26
C GLU A 145 4.59 -4.50 -30.30
N VAL A 146 4.17 -5.66 -30.84
CA VAL A 146 5.00 -6.86 -30.96
C VAL A 146 5.26 -7.11 -32.44
N CYS A 147 6.53 -7.38 -32.77
CA CYS A 147 6.99 -7.68 -34.10
C CYS A 147 7.79 -8.98 -34.12
N VAL A 148 7.40 -9.88 -35.03
CA VAL A 148 8.04 -11.19 -35.22
C VAL A 148 8.63 -11.26 -36.62
N LYS A 149 9.88 -11.73 -36.71
CA LYS A 149 10.50 -12.11 -37.98
C LYS A 149 10.56 -13.62 -38.09
N THR A 150 9.98 -14.15 -39.15
CA THR A 150 10.00 -15.58 -39.48
C THR A 150 11.04 -15.93 -40.55
N SER A 151 11.50 -17.18 -40.57
CA SER A 151 12.46 -17.72 -41.53
C SER A 151 11.94 -17.69 -42.97
N SER A 152 10.64 -17.88 -43.14
CA SER A 152 9.95 -17.99 -44.43
C SER A 152 9.34 -16.68 -44.93
N GLY A 153 9.51 -15.57 -44.20
CA GLY A 153 8.91 -14.28 -44.57
C GLY A 153 9.77 -13.46 -45.54
N ASN A 154 9.23 -12.31 -45.96
CA ASN A 154 9.86 -11.46 -46.95
C ASN A 154 11.14 -10.80 -46.37
N PRO A 155 12.34 -11.10 -46.89
CA PRO A 155 13.60 -10.58 -46.33
C PRO A 155 13.74 -9.04 -46.42
N ASN A 156 12.92 -8.38 -47.25
CA ASN A 156 12.89 -6.92 -47.36
C ASN A 156 11.92 -6.25 -46.37
N ALA A 157 11.19 -7.03 -45.56
CA ALA A 157 10.27 -6.52 -44.57
C ALA A 157 10.90 -6.53 -43.17
N ASP A 158 10.83 -5.40 -42.48
CA ASP A 158 11.34 -5.28 -41.10
C ASP A 158 10.51 -6.06 -40.08
N CYS A 159 9.31 -6.48 -40.45
CA CYS A 159 8.40 -7.24 -39.61
C CYS A 159 7.54 -8.17 -40.46
N HIS A 160 7.47 -9.46 -40.13
CA HIS A 160 6.65 -10.43 -40.86
C HIS A 160 5.26 -10.56 -40.25
N ALA A 161 5.17 -10.53 -38.92
CA ALA A 161 3.91 -10.48 -38.18
C ALA A 161 3.95 -9.36 -37.15
N PHE A 162 2.91 -8.52 -37.13
CA PHE A 162 2.82 -7.36 -36.25
C PHE A 162 1.50 -7.36 -35.49
N GLY A 163 1.58 -7.26 -34.16
CA GLY A 163 0.44 -7.17 -33.25
C GLY A 163 0.49 -5.88 -32.43
N ILE A 164 -0.68 -5.34 -32.12
CA ILE A 164 -0.83 -4.23 -31.16
C ILE A 164 -1.80 -4.66 -30.07
N ILE A 165 -1.38 -4.58 -28.83
CA ILE A 165 -2.23 -4.75 -27.65
C ILE A 165 -2.38 -3.39 -27.00
N ARG A 166 -3.61 -2.90 -26.94
CA ARG A 166 -3.95 -1.67 -26.22
C ARG A 166 -4.30 -2.03 -24.79
N PHE A 167 -3.64 -1.38 -23.85
CA PHE A 167 -3.86 -1.58 -22.42
C PHE A 167 -3.88 -0.23 -21.71
N GLU A 168 -4.45 -0.19 -20.52
CA GLU A 168 -4.48 1.02 -19.70
C GLU A 168 -3.57 0.83 -18.50
N VAL A 169 -2.61 1.75 -18.34
CA VAL A 169 -1.83 1.84 -17.12
C VAL A 169 -2.67 2.63 -16.13
N LYS A 170 -3.40 1.90 -15.29
CA LYS A 170 -4.17 2.50 -14.21
C LYS A 170 -3.24 3.24 -13.26
N GLY A 171 -3.68 4.41 -12.81
CA GLY A 171 -3.09 5.04 -11.63
C GLY A 171 -3.47 4.25 -10.37
N GLU A 172 -2.86 4.62 -9.24
CA GLU A 172 -3.43 4.23 -7.93
C GLU A 172 -4.91 4.61 -7.93
N SER A 173 -5.78 3.66 -7.54
CA SER A 173 -7.21 3.92 -7.46
C SER A 173 -7.43 5.07 -6.49
N ASP A 174 -7.86 6.23 -6.99
CA ASP A 174 -8.24 7.39 -6.16
C ASP A 174 -9.49 7.12 -5.29
N GLY A 175 -10.04 5.90 -5.35
CA GLY A 175 -11.31 5.54 -4.73
C GLY A 175 -12.49 6.15 -5.47
N PHE A 176 -13.71 5.74 -5.13
CA PHE A 176 -14.91 6.33 -5.75
C PHE A 176 -15.31 7.67 -5.12
N ALA A 177 -14.80 7.98 -3.92
CA ALA A 177 -15.13 9.21 -3.21
C ALA A 177 -13.92 9.79 -2.47
N SER A 178 -13.58 11.04 -2.78
CA SER A 178 -12.49 11.78 -2.15
C SER A 178 -12.81 12.19 -0.70
N SER A 179 -11.99 11.76 0.25
CA SER A 179 -12.11 12.14 1.67
C SER A 179 -12.00 13.65 1.85
N GLY A 180 -10.98 14.27 1.25
CA GLY A 180 -10.73 15.70 1.33
C GLY A 180 -11.94 16.54 0.90
N LEU A 181 -12.59 16.18 -0.21
CA LEU A 181 -13.78 16.88 -0.70
C LEU A 181 -14.97 16.71 0.26
N TRP A 182 -15.34 15.46 0.54
CA TRP A 182 -16.56 15.15 1.30
C TRP A 182 -16.44 15.57 2.77
N LEU A 183 -15.30 15.30 3.41
CA LEU A 183 -15.09 15.67 4.81
C LEU A 183 -14.96 17.19 4.99
N SER A 184 -14.40 17.92 4.02
CA SER A 184 -14.42 19.39 4.04
C SER A 184 -15.84 19.95 3.92
N LEU A 185 -16.65 19.41 2.99
CA LEU A 185 -18.05 19.81 2.85
C LEU A 185 -18.86 19.53 4.11
N THR A 186 -18.68 18.35 4.72
CA THR A 186 -19.35 18.04 6.00
C THR A 186 -18.89 18.94 7.13
N THR A 187 -17.60 19.30 7.21
CA THR A 187 -17.08 20.24 8.23
C THR A 187 -17.76 21.61 8.10
N ILE A 188 -17.89 22.14 6.88
CA ILE A 188 -18.59 23.40 6.61
C ILE A 188 -20.08 23.28 6.97
N ALA A 189 -20.73 22.18 6.58
CA ALA A 189 -22.13 21.94 6.91
C ALA A 189 -22.36 21.84 8.43
N CYS A 190 -21.47 21.16 9.16
CA CYS A 190 -21.48 21.07 10.61
C CYS A 190 -21.30 22.45 11.25
N PHE A 191 -20.40 23.29 10.74
CA PHE A 191 -20.25 24.67 11.18
C PHE A 191 -21.52 25.49 10.98
N LEU A 192 -22.11 25.47 9.77
CA LEU A 192 -23.33 26.20 9.47
C LEU A 192 -24.52 25.71 10.33
N GLY A 193 -24.67 24.40 10.50
CA GLY A 193 -25.72 23.82 11.34
C GLY A 193 -25.54 24.16 12.82
N PHE A 194 -24.31 24.09 13.33
CA PHE A 194 -24.01 24.40 14.73
C PHE A 194 -24.19 25.88 15.04
N THR A 195 -23.76 26.77 14.13
CA THR A 195 -23.96 28.22 14.26
C THR A 195 -25.43 28.61 14.16
N PHE A 196 -26.18 28.04 13.21
CA PHE A 196 -27.64 28.26 13.12
C PHE A 196 -28.36 27.85 14.40
N LYS A 197 -28.03 26.69 14.97
CA LYS A 197 -28.57 26.26 16.27
C LYS A 197 -28.14 27.19 17.40
N GLY A 198 -26.90 27.67 17.37
CA GLY A 198 -26.34 28.59 18.36
C GLY A 198 -26.95 29.99 18.35
N PHE A 199 -27.38 30.49 17.19
CA PHE A 199 -28.13 31.75 17.07
C PHE A 199 -29.54 31.65 17.62
N ASN A 200 -30.16 30.46 17.50
CA ASN A 200 -31.50 30.19 18.01
C ASN A 200 -31.51 29.69 19.47
N ALA A 201 -30.35 29.61 20.13
CA ALA A 201 -30.25 29.23 21.54
C ALA A 201 -30.52 30.45 22.43
N ASP A 202 -31.13 30.22 23.59
CA ASP A 202 -31.33 31.24 24.63
C ASP A 202 -30.41 30.96 25.84
N PRO A 203 -29.39 31.79 26.12
CA PRO A 203 -28.92 32.95 25.35
C PRO A 203 -28.10 32.57 24.09
N PRO A 204 -28.03 33.44 23.08
CA PRO A 204 -27.32 33.15 21.83
C PRO A 204 -25.80 33.10 22.04
N ILE A 205 -25.11 32.31 21.22
CA ILE A 205 -23.65 32.19 21.31
C ILE A 205 -23.00 33.55 21.00
N PRO A 206 -22.09 34.06 21.87
CA PRO A 206 -21.38 35.32 21.63
C PRO A 206 -20.62 35.33 20.30
N LEU A 207 -20.63 36.45 19.59
CA LEU A 207 -19.93 36.62 18.31
C LEU A 207 -18.44 36.24 18.35
N PRO A 208 -17.66 36.55 19.41
CA PRO A 208 -16.27 36.11 19.47
C PRO A 208 -16.11 34.59 19.45
N ILE A 209 -17.03 33.85 20.07
CA ILE A 209 -17.01 32.37 20.08
C ILE A 209 -17.37 31.82 18.71
N LEU A 210 -18.30 32.46 17.98
CA LEU A 210 -18.61 32.09 16.60
C LEU A 210 -17.38 32.26 15.67
N ILE A 211 -16.63 33.34 15.83
CA ILE A 211 -15.37 33.55 15.09
C ILE A 211 -14.34 32.46 15.46
N ALA A 212 -14.21 32.14 16.74
CA ALA A 212 -13.33 31.06 17.20
C ALA A 212 -13.74 29.69 16.62
N LEU A 213 -15.04 29.39 16.54
CA LEU A 213 -15.56 28.17 15.91
C LEU A 213 -15.26 28.11 14.40
N LEU A 214 -15.31 29.25 13.70
CA LEU A 214 -14.92 29.31 12.28
C LEU A 214 -13.43 28.98 12.10
N ILE A 215 -12.56 29.59 12.90
CA ILE A 215 -11.12 29.31 12.87
C ILE A 215 -10.86 27.83 13.21
N MET A 216 -11.55 27.30 14.23
CA MET A 216 -11.46 25.89 14.61
C MET A 216 -11.89 24.96 13.48
N ALA A 217 -12.97 25.29 12.77
CA ALA A 217 -13.44 24.52 11.60
C ALA A 217 -12.39 24.50 10.48
N LEU A 218 -11.74 25.63 10.20
CA LEU A 218 -10.65 25.72 9.22
C LEU A 218 -9.45 24.87 9.62
N LEU A 219 -9.08 24.87 10.92
CA LEU A 219 -7.99 24.03 11.45
C LEU A 219 -8.32 22.54 11.48
N MET A 220 -9.59 22.16 11.32
CA MET A 220 -10.01 20.76 11.22
C MET A 220 -10.00 20.21 9.79
N LEU A 221 -9.96 21.07 8.76
CA LEU A 221 -9.92 20.63 7.37
C LEU A 221 -8.74 19.67 7.06
N PRO A 222 -7.51 19.90 7.57
CA PRO A 222 -6.41 18.96 7.41
C PRO A 222 -6.70 17.53 7.88
N VAL A 223 -7.55 17.36 8.90
CA VAL A 223 -7.94 16.02 9.40
C VAL A 223 -8.70 15.25 8.31
N GLY A 224 -9.52 15.93 7.51
CA GLY A 224 -10.23 15.29 6.40
C GLY A 224 -9.29 14.86 5.28
N PHE A 225 -8.24 15.63 5.01
CA PHE A 225 -7.23 15.32 4.00
C PHE A 225 -6.26 14.21 4.41
N SER A 226 -6.07 13.98 5.72
CA SER A 226 -5.21 12.91 6.22
C SER A 226 -5.89 11.54 6.24
N VAL A 227 -7.18 11.45 5.92
CA VAL A 227 -7.93 10.18 5.85
C VAL A 227 -7.94 9.68 4.41
N SER A 228 -7.82 8.38 4.21
CA SER A 228 -7.89 7.75 2.89
C SER A 228 -9.26 7.92 2.20
N ASN A 229 -9.23 7.96 0.87
CA ASN A 229 -10.46 7.96 0.07
C ASN A 229 -11.21 6.63 0.24
N LEU A 230 -12.51 6.62 -0.07
CA LEU A 230 -13.29 5.38 0.03
C LEU A 230 -12.96 4.45 -1.13
N ASN A 231 -12.63 3.20 -0.81
CA ASN A 231 -12.33 2.14 -1.78
C ASN A 231 -11.16 2.47 -2.72
N THR A 232 -10.18 3.24 -2.24
CA THR A 232 -8.82 3.14 -2.76
C THR A 232 -8.40 1.68 -2.66
N GLU A 233 -7.78 1.15 -3.73
CA GLU A 233 -6.99 -0.09 -3.59
C GLU A 233 -6.11 0.10 -2.37
N ALA A 234 -6.17 -0.84 -1.44
CA ALA A 234 -5.45 -0.71 -0.19
C ALA A 234 -3.96 -0.71 -0.52
N GLN A 235 -3.39 0.46 -0.77
CA GLN A 235 -1.99 0.70 -0.50
C GLN A 235 -1.88 0.53 1.00
N LEU A 236 -1.64 -0.72 1.36
CA LEU A 236 -1.36 -1.14 2.71
C LEU A 236 -0.14 -0.33 3.12
N ASN A 237 -0.26 0.32 4.27
CA ASN A 237 0.80 1.12 4.87
C ASN A 237 2.15 0.38 4.73
N ASP A 238 3.26 1.09 4.55
CA ASP A 238 4.61 0.48 4.52
C ASP A 238 4.89 -0.35 5.78
N ASN A 239 4.16 -0.11 6.87
CA ASN A 239 4.20 -0.88 8.12
C ASN A 239 3.01 -1.86 8.28
N ALA A 240 2.36 -2.26 7.19
CA ALA A 240 1.19 -3.12 7.23
C ALA A 240 1.53 -4.50 7.82
N ARG A 241 0.54 -5.11 8.45
CA ARG A 241 0.65 -6.49 8.91
C ARG A 241 0.27 -7.43 7.78
N ILE A 242 1.14 -8.37 7.45
CA ILE A 242 0.85 -9.40 6.46
C ILE A 242 0.03 -10.50 7.13
N ILE A 243 -0.92 -11.09 6.41
CA ILE A 243 -1.59 -12.31 6.90
C ILE A 243 -0.62 -13.48 6.84
N ASP A 244 -0.80 -14.44 7.73
CA ASP A 244 -0.02 -15.68 7.69
C ASP A 244 -0.52 -16.55 6.53
N ALA A 245 -0.10 -16.18 5.31
CA ALA A 245 -0.60 -16.74 4.06
C ALA A 245 -0.22 -18.21 3.90
N GLU A 246 -1.15 -19.03 3.42
CA GLU A 246 -0.86 -20.42 3.05
C GLU A 246 -0.17 -20.46 1.68
N LEU A 247 1.12 -20.80 1.68
CA LEU A 247 1.96 -20.85 0.49
C LEU A 247 2.21 -22.28 0.06
N LYS A 248 2.17 -22.52 -1.25
CA LYS A 248 2.32 -23.86 -1.81
C LYS A 248 3.80 -24.17 -2.05
N SER A 249 4.33 -25.19 -1.35
CA SER A 249 5.74 -25.57 -1.43
C SER A 249 5.99 -26.67 -2.46
N SER A 250 5.22 -27.76 -2.44
CA SER A 250 5.40 -28.85 -3.41
C SER A 250 4.12 -29.66 -3.60
N GLY A 251 3.68 -29.91 -4.84
CA GLY A 251 2.53 -30.78 -5.11
C GLY A 251 1.23 -30.37 -4.40
N ALA A 252 0.93 -30.99 -3.25
CA ALA A 252 -0.24 -30.71 -2.39
C ALA A 252 0.14 -30.21 -0.98
N GLU A 253 1.42 -29.91 -0.74
CA GLU A 253 1.96 -29.42 0.52
C GLU A 253 1.90 -27.89 0.58
N PHE A 254 1.33 -27.40 1.68
CA PHE A 254 1.22 -25.98 2.01
C PHE A 254 2.05 -25.69 3.27
N THR A 255 2.62 -24.50 3.34
CA THR A 255 3.43 -23.98 4.45
C THR A 255 3.05 -22.52 4.67
N THR A 256 3.02 -22.07 5.92
CA THR A 256 2.66 -20.68 6.23
C THR A 256 3.89 -19.79 6.37
N LEU A 257 3.71 -18.47 6.32
CA LEU A 257 4.82 -17.51 6.53
C LEU A 257 5.45 -17.65 7.93
N SER A 258 4.65 -17.93 8.95
CA SER A 258 5.14 -18.17 10.32
C SER A 258 5.98 -19.43 10.43
N GLU A 259 5.60 -20.50 9.73
CA GLU A 259 6.41 -21.72 9.67
C GLU A 259 7.73 -21.49 8.92
N LEU A 260 7.72 -20.67 7.86
CA LEU A 260 8.92 -20.31 7.09
C LEU A 260 9.89 -19.43 7.87
N MET A 261 9.39 -18.58 8.76
CA MET A 261 10.20 -17.76 9.65
C MET A 261 10.89 -18.60 10.74
N GLY A 262 10.20 -19.63 11.27
CA GLY A 262 10.74 -20.52 12.28
C GLY A 262 11.16 -19.76 13.55
N ASP A 263 12.41 -19.95 13.98
CA ASP A 263 12.99 -19.30 15.17
C ASP A 263 13.70 -17.96 14.84
N ALA A 264 13.67 -17.50 13.58
CA ALA A 264 14.29 -16.24 13.18
C ALA A 264 13.47 -15.03 13.67
N ASN A 265 14.17 -13.93 13.93
CA ASN A 265 13.51 -12.68 14.38
C ASN A 265 12.90 -11.89 13.21
N VAL A 266 13.41 -12.12 12.00
CA VAL A 266 13.01 -11.42 10.77
C VAL A 266 12.90 -12.42 9.63
N LEU A 267 11.84 -12.27 8.84
CA LEU A 267 11.66 -12.97 7.57
C LEU A 267 11.87 -11.98 6.41
N ALA A 268 12.85 -12.26 5.56
CA ALA A 268 13.08 -11.54 4.31
C ALA A 268 12.40 -12.27 3.15
N ILE A 269 11.45 -11.58 2.51
CA ILE A 269 10.58 -12.11 1.49
C ILE A 269 10.96 -11.47 0.14
N GLY A 270 11.36 -12.28 -0.83
CA GLY A 270 11.47 -11.88 -2.23
C GLY A 270 10.21 -12.23 -3.02
N ALA A 271 9.33 -11.26 -3.24
CA ALA A 271 8.17 -11.42 -4.08
C ALA A 271 8.58 -11.29 -5.55
N ILE A 272 8.28 -12.32 -6.35
CA ILE A 272 8.72 -12.43 -7.74
C ILE A 272 7.58 -12.86 -8.66
N ALA A 273 7.37 -12.12 -9.73
CA ALA A 273 6.50 -12.51 -10.82
C ALA A 273 7.13 -13.64 -11.64
N PRO A 274 6.34 -14.49 -12.30
CA PRO A 274 6.83 -15.42 -13.30
C PRO A 274 7.62 -14.69 -14.39
N GLY A 275 8.86 -15.12 -14.63
CA GLY A 275 9.69 -14.52 -15.65
C GLY A 275 10.26 -13.15 -15.37
N SER A 276 10.50 -12.84 -14.09
CA SER A 276 11.15 -11.60 -13.69
C SER A 276 12.67 -11.71 -13.72
N GLU A 277 13.31 -10.75 -14.39
CA GLU A 277 14.78 -10.57 -14.33
C GLU A 277 15.22 -10.25 -12.90
N SER A 278 14.35 -9.58 -12.13
CA SER A 278 14.62 -9.16 -10.75
C SER A 278 14.76 -10.34 -9.80
N ALA A 279 14.22 -11.53 -10.13
CA ALA A 279 14.30 -12.70 -9.26
C ALA A 279 15.74 -13.11 -8.93
N ARG A 280 16.64 -12.99 -9.92
CA ARG A 280 18.06 -13.32 -9.73
C ARG A 280 18.82 -12.21 -9.01
N ASP A 281 18.50 -10.95 -9.29
CA ASP A 281 19.07 -9.81 -8.57
C ASP A 281 18.69 -9.85 -7.09
N GLN A 282 17.41 -10.09 -6.77
CA GLN A 282 16.92 -10.30 -5.41
C GLN A 282 17.63 -11.48 -4.73
N ALA A 283 17.78 -12.62 -5.43
CA ALA A 283 18.46 -13.79 -4.88
C ALA A 283 19.91 -13.48 -4.48
N ASN A 284 20.65 -12.72 -5.29
CA ASN A 284 22.02 -12.32 -4.95
C ASN A 284 22.07 -11.44 -3.69
N GLU A 285 21.14 -10.49 -3.55
CA GLU A 285 21.07 -9.61 -2.37
C GLU A 285 20.64 -10.36 -1.10
N LEU A 286 19.74 -11.34 -1.23
CA LEU A 286 19.32 -12.22 -0.13
C LEU A 286 20.44 -13.17 0.31
N GLU A 287 21.23 -13.69 -0.64
CA GLU A 287 22.42 -14.49 -0.33
C GLU A 287 23.46 -13.67 0.45
N LEU A 288 23.68 -12.41 0.04
CA LEU A 288 24.55 -11.48 0.76
C LEU A 288 24.04 -11.20 2.18
N LEU A 289 22.72 -11.09 2.37
CA LEU A 289 22.10 -10.90 3.68
C LEU A 289 22.33 -12.10 4.60
N LEU A 290 22.09 -13.32 4.11
CA LEU A 290 22.34 -14.57 4.85
C LEU A 290 23.83 -14.78 5.16
N GLY A 291 24.73 -14.30 4.30
CA GLY A 291 26.17 -14.34 4.56
C GLY A 291 26.61 -13.43 5.71
N GLN A 292 25.80 -12.44 6.09
CA GLN A 292 26.11 -11.45 7.11
C GLN A 292 25.37 -11.68 8.43
N ARG A 293 24.23 -12.39 8.40
CA ARG A 293 23.30 -12.55 9.52
C ARG A 293 22.83 -13.98 9.68
N ASN A 294 22.63 -14.40 10.95
CA ASN A 294 22.10 -15.71 11.31
C ASN A 294 20.72 -15.62 11.96
N ASP A 295 20.23 -14.42 12.23
CA ASP A 295 18.96 -14.06 12.88
C ASP A 295 17.82 -13.81 11.87
N VAL A 296 18.08 -14.05 10.58
CA VAL A 296 17.17 -13.79 9.45
C VAL A 296 16.85 -15.08 8.72
N ALA A 297 15.57 -15.32 8.47
CA ALA A 297 15.08 -16.32 7.53
C ALA A 297 14.80 -15.67 6.17
N VAL A 298 14.98 -16.41 5.08
CA VAL A 298 14.70 -15.95 3.72
C VAL A 298 13.68 -16.86 3.06
N VAL A 299 12.79 -16.28 2.27
CA VAL A 299 11.89 -17.00 1.35
C VAL A 299 11.72 -16.19 0.06
N GLN A 300 11.59 -16.87 -1.07
CA GLN A 300 11.08 -16.24 -2.30
C GLN A 300 9.69 -16.77 -2.63
N ILE A 301 8.77 -15.87 -2.95
CA ILE A 301 7.36 -16.18 -3.21
C ILE A 301 7.05 -15.80 -4.65
N VAL A 302 6.64 -16.78 -5.44
CA VAL A 302 6.14 -16.56 -6.79
C VAL A 302 4.70 -16.04 -6.70
N ILE A 303 4.46 -14.86 -7.28
CA ILE A 303 3.22 -14.10 -7.17
C ILE A 303 2.57 -13.85 -8.54
N GLY A 304 1.24 -13.69 -8.56
CA GLY A 304 0.47 -13.27 -9.74
C GLY A 304 -0.61 -14.27 -10.16
N ASP A 305 -1.65 -13.76 -10.82
CA ASP A 305 -2.89 -14.50 -11.13
C ASP A 305 -2.67 -15.79 -11.92
N ASP A 306 -1.73 -15.76 -12.87
CA ASP A 306 -1.43 -16.89 -13.75
C ASP A 306 -0.24 -17.71 -13.27
N SER A 307 0.26 -17.48 -12.04
CA SER A 307 1.46 -18.16 -11.54
C SER A 307 1.22 -19.66 -11.29
N MET A 308 2.22 -20.47 -11.64
CA MET A 308 2.13 -21.93 -11.61
C MET A 308 3.29 -22.54 -10.84
N MET A 309 3.14 -23.81 -10.44
CA MET A 309 4.22 -24.56 -9.80
C MET A 309 5.43 -24.77 -10.73
N SER A 310 5.19 -24.83 -12.05
CA SER A 310 6.26 -24.87 -13.05
C SER A 310 7.17 -23.65 -12.98
N ASP A 311 6.62 -22.47 -12.64
CA ASP A 311 7.40 -21.24 -12.47
C ASP A 311 8.31 -21.34 -11.23
N VAL A 312 7.80 -21.91 -10.13
CA VAL A 312 8.60 -22.18 -8.93
C VAL A 312 9.75 -23.13 -9.24
N ASP A 313 9.47 -24.22 -9.96
CA ASP A 313 10.49 -25.22 -10.30
C ASP A 313 11.55 -24.64 -11.27
N ALA A 314 11.13 -23.77 -12.20
CA ALA A 314 12.06 -23.02 -13.04
C ALA A 314 12.98 -22.12 -12.21
N TYR A 315 12.44 -21.40 -11.22
CA TYR A 315 13.26 -20.60 -10.31
C TYR A 315 14.18 -21.44 -9.43
N ARG A 316 13.72 -22.57 -8.87
CA ARG A 316 14.59 -23.48 -8.09
C ARG A 316 15.74 -24.05 -8.91
N SER A 317 15.52 -24.28 -10.21
CA SER A 317 16.57 -24.76 -11.10
C SER A 317 17.59 -23.69 -11.48
N SER A 318 17.16 -22.43 -11.55
CA SER A 318 17.98 -21.30 -12.00
C SER A 318 18.66 -20.54 -10.84
N ILE A 319 18.02 -20.52 -9.67
CA ILE A 319 18.46 -19.89 -8.43
C ILE A 319 18.88 -21.01 -7.48
N ASN A 320 20.19 -21.19 -7.30
CA ASN A 320 20.75 -22.17 -6.38
C ASN A 320 20.84 -21.59 -4.95
N GLY A 321 19.69 -21.17 -4.40
CA GLY A 321 19.59 -20.60 -3.05
C GLY A 321 19.43 -21.68 -1.98
N SER A 322 19.83 -21.36 -0.75
CA SER A 322 19.63 -22.24 0.42
C SER A 322 18.22 -22.16 1.03
N TRP A 323 17.41 -21.22 0.57
CA TRP A 323 16.07 -20.93 1.08
C TRP A 323 14.96 -21.55 0.21
N PRO A 324 13.74 -21.71 0.75
CA PRO A 324 12.60 -22.18 -0.01
C PRO A 324 12.10 -21.12 -1.01
N ILE A 325 11.69 -21.60 -2.19
CA ILE A 325 10.91 -20.83 -3.17
C ILE A 325 9.51 -21.45 -3.20
N VAL A 326 8.46 -20.66 -2.98
CA VAL A 326 7.07 -21.13 -2.81
C VAL A 326 6.11 -20.34 -3.70
N LEU A 327 4.88 -20.85 -3.91
CA LEU A 327 3.85 -20.22 -4.74
C LEU A 327 2.74 -19.61 -3.87
N ASP A 328 2.38 -18.36 -4.14
CA ASP A 328 1.18 -17.74 -3.57
C ASP A 328 -0.08 -18.16 -4.36
N TYR A 329 -0.58 -19.36 -4.05
CA TYR A 329 -1.65 -19.98 -4.84
C TYR A 329 -3.01 -19.28 -4.70
N ASN A 330 -3.34 -18.80 -3.49
CA ASN A 330 -4.62 -18.12 -3.21
C ASN A 330 -4.51 -16.59 -3.29
N GLN A 331 -3.33 -16.05 -3.63
CA GLN A 331 -3.04 -14.61 -3.60
C GLN A 331 -3.23 -13.95 -2.22
N GLU A 332 -3.10 -14.74 -1.17
CA GLU A 332 -3.27 -14.30 0.21
C GLU A 332 -2.15 -13.32 0.58
N PHE A 333 -0.92 -13.62 0.18
CA PHE A 333 0.21 -12.73 0.41
C PHE A 333 0.09 -11.45 -0.43
N VAL A 334 -0.18 -11.56 -1.73
CA VAL A 334 -0.36 -10.40 -2.63
C VAL A 334 -1.45 -9.45 -2.14
N SER A 335 -2.57 -9.97 -1.64
CA SER A 335 -3.69 -9.17 -1.15
C SER A 335 -3.35 -8.32 0.09
N THR A 336 -2.29 -8.68 0.82
CA THR A 336 -1.86 -8.03 2.06
C THR A 336 -0.45 -7.45 2.01
N SER A 337 0.20 -7.51 0.84
CA SER A 337 1.51 -6.94 0.61
C SER A 337 1.42 -5.44 0.28
N PRO A 338 2.29 -4.58 0.84
CA PRO A 338 2.36 -3.16 0.50
C PRO A 338 2.71 -2.91 -0.98
N THR A 339 3.38 -3.86 -1.62
CA THR A 339 3.78 -3.81 -3.04
C THR A 339 2.82 -4.56 -3.97
N GLY A 340 1.75 -5.14 -3.43
CA GLY A 340 0.75 -5.88 -4.18
C GLY A 340 1.37 -7.00 -5.02
N ASN A 341 1.04 -7.03 -6.31
CA ASN A 341 1.49 -8.06 -7.25
C ASN A 341 2.82 -7.71 -7.98
N ALA A 342 3.58 -6.74 -7.46
CA ALA A 342 4.84 -6.31 -8.04
C ALA A 342 6.05 -7.02 -7.41
N ASP A 343 7.09 -7.19 -8.23
CA ASP A 343 8.37 -7.68 -7.73
C ASP A 343 8.87 -6.81 -6.59
N SER A 344 9.31 -7.41 -5.49
CA SER A 344 9.80 -6.64 -4.35
C SER A 344 10.57 -7.47 -3.34
N LEU A 345 11.40 -6.80 -2.55
CA LEU A 345 11.93 -7.33 -1.30
C LEU A 345 11.15 -6.71 -0.14
N ILE A 346 10.69 -7.55 0.78
CA ILE A 346 9.89 -7.16 1.93
C ILE A 346 10.51 -7.78 3.18
N LEU A 347 10.72 -6.98 4.22
CA LEU A 347 11.18 -7.44 5.51
C LEU A 347 10.01 -7.45 6.49
N VAL A 348 9.84 -8.58 7.17
CA VAL A 348 8.76 -8.81 8.11
C VAL A 348 9.34 -9.19 9.46
N ASP A 349 8.86 -8.55 10.53
CA ASP A 349 9.27 -8.90 11.89
C ASP A 349 8.53 -10.13 12.43
N SER A 350 8.95 -10.61 13.61
CA SER A 350 8.33 -11.76 14.30
C SER A 350 6.83 -11.60 14.62
N SER A 351 6.29 -10.38 14.55
CA SER A 351 4.87 -10.09 14.74
C SER A 351 4.07 -10.02 13.43
N MET A 352 4.71 -10.34 12.29
CA MET A 352 4.20 -10.27 10.93
C MET A 352 3.94 -8.85 10.42
N HIS A 353 4.61 -7.83 10.98
CA HIS A 353 4.55 -6.48 10.42
C HIS A 353 5.67 -6.26 9.41
N VAL A 354 5.33 -5.61 8.30
CA VAL A 354 6.33 -5.08 7.38
C VAL A 354 7.12 -4.01 8.11
N THR A 355 8.43 -4.11 8.03
CA THR A 355 9.37 -3.12 8.59
C THR A 355 10.04 -2.33 7.49
N TRP A 356 10.13 -2.91 6.29
CA TRP A 356 10.69 -2.30 5.11
C TRP A 356 10.22 -3.03 3.86
N SER A 357 9.99 -2.30 2.77
CA SER A 357 9.76 -2.89 1.46
C SER A 357 10.38 -2.04 0.35
N GLN A 358 10.82 -2.69 -0.74
CA GLN A 358 11.35 -2.01 -1.91
C GLN A 358 11.06 -2.80 -3.20
N SER A 359 10.57 -2.09 -4.22
CA SER A 359 10.32 -2.61 -5.58
C SER A 359 11.27 -1.99 -6.61
N PRO A 360 11.76 -2.74 -7.63
CA PRO A 360 11.56 -4.18 -7.83
C PRO A 360 12.56 -5.05 -7.05
N THR A 361 13.64 -4.44 -6.55
CA THR A 361 14.70 -5.07 -5.76
C THR A 361 15.26 -4.03 -4.78
N GLY A 362 16.03 -4.47 -3.80
CA GLY A 362 16.70 -3.61 -2.84
C GLY A 362 18.00 -4.21 -2.32
N GLY A 363 18.93 -3.34 -1.89
CA GLY A 363 20.28 -3.76 -1.56
C GLY A 363 20.40 -4.36 -0.16
N ALA A 364 21.28 -5.33 0.02
CA ALA A 364 21.56 -5.99 1.30
C ALA A 364 21.93 -4.99 2.41
N LYS A 365 22.62 -3.89 2.07
CA LYS A 365 22.90 -2.82 3.04
C LYS A 365 21.62 -2.18 3.59
N ALA A 366 20.67 -1.82 2.72
CA ALA A 366 19.43 -1.19 3.14
C ALA A 366 18.59 -2.15 4.00
N MET A 367 18.59 -3.45 3.65
CA MET A 367 17.96 -4.48 4.46
C MET A 367 18.60 -4.60 5.85
N ASN A 368 19.93 -4.61 5.94
CA ASN A 368 20.62 -4.64 7.22
C ASN A 368 20.32 -3.42 8.10
N ASP A 369 20.37 -2.22 7.52
CA ASP A 369 20.07 -0.97 8.22
C ASP A 369 18.62 -0.98 8.76
N ALA A 370 17.68 -1.56 8.00
CA ALA A 370 16.29 -1.73 8.42
C ALA A 370 16.15 -2.74 9.58
N ILE A 371 16.85 -3.88 9.50
CA ILE A 371 16.83 -4.92 10.54
C ILE A 371 17.40 -4.38 11.87
N ASP A 372 18.51 -3.64 11.83
CA ASP A 372 19.05 -2.99 13.04
C ASP A 372 18.07 -1.99 13.65
N GLY A 373 17.25 -1.35 12.81
CA GLY A 373 16.15 -0.48 13.25
C GLY A 373 15.05 -1.21 14.03
N ILE A 374 14.81 -2.49 13.75
CA ILE A 374 13.78 -3.30 14.45
C ILE A 374 14.12 -3.44 15.93
N GLU A 375 15.37 -3.74 16.26
CA GLU A 375 15.83 -3.85 17.65
C GLU A 375 15.66 -2.53 18.44
N GLY A 376 15.68 -1.39 17.74
CA GLY A 376 15.50 -0.05 18.31
C GLY A 376 14.05 0.42 18.47
N GLY A 377 13.05 -0.39 18.12
CA GLY A 377 11.63 0.00 18.11
C GLY A 377 11.02 0.17 16.71
N GLY A 378 11.65 -0.39 15.67
CA GLY A 378 11.16 -0.37 14.29
C GLY A 378 11.25 1.01 13.63
N PRO A 379 10.58 1.20 12.48
CA PRO A 379 10.55 2.49 11.78
C PRO A 379 9.74 3.57 12.52
N THR A 380 9.11 3.22 13.64
CA THR A 380 8.21 4.10 14.37
C THR A 380 8.98 5.15 15.17
N SER A 381 8.68 6.44 14.92
CA SER A 381 9.32 7.55 15.64
C SER A 381 8.47 8.01 16.82
N LEU A 382 9.08 8.17 18.00
CA LEU A 382 8.43 8.86 19.13
C LEU A 382 7.99 10.30 18.76
N MET A 383 8.62 10.91 17.75
CA MET A 383 8.29 12.26 17.29
C MET A 383 6.98 12.33 16.50
N THR A 384 6.35 11.19 16.18
CA THR A 384 5.07 11.14 15.47
C THR A 384 3.97 11.94 16.19
N TYR A 385 3.96 12.01 17.52
CA TYR A 385 2.99 12.86 18.24
C TYR A 385 3.14 14.36 17.89
N PHE A 386 4.37 14.84 17.65
CA PHE A 386 4.60 16.21 17.18
C PHE A 386 4.28 16.38 15.70
N SER A 387 4.62 15.39 14.87
CA SER A 387 4.29 15.45 13.43
C SER A 387 2.79 15.43 13.18
N VAL A 388 1.99 14.86 14.09
CA VAL A 388 0.53 14.86 14.05
C VAL A 388 -0.05 16.18 14.61
N LEU A 389 0.56 16.76 15.64
CA LEU A 389 0.07 17.97 16.29
C LEU A 389 -0.11 19.16 15.33
N PHE A 390 0.88 19.42 14.47
CA PHE A 390 0.88 20.58 13.58
C PHE A 390 -0.06 20.48 12.36
N PRO A 391 -0.11 19.38 11.60
CA PRO A 391 -1.01 19.27 10.47
C PRO A 391 -2.45 19.04 10.93
N THR A 392 -2.71 18.11 11.86
CA THR A 392 -4.07 17.65 12.16
C THR A 392 -4.53 17.98 13.59
N GLY A 393 -3.62 18.27 14.53
CA GLY A 393 -3.95 18.51 15.94
C GLY A 393 -4.15 19.97 16.36
N LEU A 394 -3.89 20.98 15.51
CA LEU A 394 -3.88 22.39 15.92
C LEU A 394 -5.23 22.90 16.45
N PHE A 395 -6.35 22.33 15.99
CA PHE A 395 -7.67 22.71 16.50
C PHE A 395 -7.80 22.44 18.02
N LEU A 396 -7.00 21.52 18.58
CA LEU A 396 -6.98 21.20 20.01
C LEU A 396 -6.53 22.39 20.87
N ILE A 397 -5.90 23.42 20.28
CA ILE A 397 -5.55 24.67 20.97
C ILE A 397 -6.79 25.27 21.64
N PHE A 398 -7.95 25.25 20.97
CA PHE A 398 -9.20 25.78 21.51
C PHE A 398 -9.69 25.03 22.76
N LEU A 399 -9.40 23.73 22.84
CA LEU A 399 -9.74 22.89 24.00
C LEU A 399 -8.67 22.99 25.10
N ALA A 400 -7.44 23.32 24.73
CA ALA A 400 -6.33 23.55 25.66
C ALA A 400 -6.37 24.93 26.35
N LEU A 401 -7.24 25.84 25.91
CA LEU A 401 -7.37 27.18 26.48
C LEU A 401 -7.57 27.13 28.03
N PRO A 402 -6.80 27.94 28.78
CA PRO A 402 -6.91 28.01 30.23
C PRO A 402 -8.27 28.57 30.66
N ARG A 403 -8.84 28.06 31.76
CA ARG A 403 -10.13 28.52 32.30
C ARG A 403 -9.98 29.49 33.46
N GLN A 404 -8.85 29.41 34.13
CA GLN A 404 -8.50 30.24 35.28
C GLN A 404 -7.08 30.77 35.07
N GLY A 405 -6.84 31.99 35.56
CA GLY A 405 -5.48 32.52 35.64
C GLY A 405 -4.64 31.68 36.61
N TRP A 406 -3.32 31.69 36.43
CA TRP A 406 -2.42 31.00 37.34
C TRP A 406 -2.53 31.58 38.76
N THR A 407 -2.81 30.71 39.74
CA THR A 407 -2.85 31.03 41.16
C THR A 407 -1.70 30.33 41.88
N LYS A 408 -1.08 31.03 42.83
CA LYS A 408 0.00 30.45 43.63
C LYS A 408 -0.56 29.34 44.55
N PRO A 409 0.08 28.16 44.65
CA PRO A 409 -0.29 27.13 45.62
C PRO A 409 -0.26 27.66 47.05
N GLU A 410 -1.24 27.24 47.86
CA GLU A 410 -1.28 27.56 49.30
C GLU A 410 -0.15 26.85 50.07
N GLU A 411 0.13 25.60 49.70
CA GLU A 411 1.27 24.82 50.18
C GLU A 411 2.38 24.76 49.12
N PRO A 412 3.67 24.83 49.50
CA PRO A 412 4.77 24.78 48.56
C PRO A 412 4.82 23.41 47.86
N LEU A 413 4.38 23.38 46.60
CA LEU A 413 4.50 22.22 45.72
C LEU A 413 5.88 22.20 45.04
N PRO A 414 6.41 21.01 44.68
CA PRO A 414 7.63 20.89 43.91
C PRO A 414 7.58 21.73 42.62
N PRO A 415 8.68 22.42 42.25
CA PRO A 415 8.72 23.18 41.00
C PRO A 415 8.44 22.23 39.82
N GLY A 416 7.57 22.66 38.91
CA GLY A 416 7.17 21.86 37.75
C GLY A 416 6.06 20.83 38.00
N ALA A 417 5.49 20.72 39.21
CA ALA A 417 4.40 19.78 39.50
C ALA A 417 3.20 19.91 38.54
N LEU A 418 2.86 21.14 38.15
CA LEU A 418 1.81 21.40 37.15
C LEU A 418 2.17 20.79 35.80
N TRP A 419 3.37 21.07 35.29
CA TRP A 419 3.83 20.58 34.00
C TRP A 419 3.93 19.06 34.00
N ALA A 420 4.49 18.47 35.05
CA ALA A 420 4.55 17.03 35.24
C ALA A 420 3.14 16.39 35.22
N SER A 421 2.17 17.01 35.90
CA SER A 421 0.80 16.51 35.89
C SER A 421 0.12 16.59 34.53
N ILE A 422 0.40 17.63 33.72
CA ILE A 422 -0.08 17.73 32.34
C ILE A 422 0.52 16.63 31.49
N VAL A 423 1.84 16.43 31.59
CA VAL A 423 2.56 15.40 30.82
C VAL A 423 2.03 14.00 31.16
N ILE A 424 1.88 13.68 32.45
CA ILE A 424 1.38 12.36 32.88
C ILE A 424 -0.08 12.16 32.46
N ALA A 425 -0.96 13.13 32.72
CA ALA A 425 -2.37 13.00 32.38
C ALA A 425 -2.62 12.93 30.88
N GLY A 426 -1.98 13.80 30.10
CA GLY A 426 -2.04 13.79 28.64
C GLY A 426 -1.42 12.53 28.04
N GLY A 427 -0.26 12.10 28.55
CA GLY A 427 0.42 10.89 28.10
C GLY A 427 -0.41 9.62 28.36
N ILE A 428 -0.99 9.47 29.55
CA ILE A 428 -1.90 8.35 29.87
C ILE A 428 -3.13 8.39 28.95
N GLY A 429 -3.70 9.57 28.71
CA GLY A 429 -4.83 9.73 27.79
C GLY A 429 -4.51 9.23 26.38
N ALA A 430 -3.32 9.55 25.85
CA ALA A 430 -2.89 9.10 24.53
C ALA A 430 -2.66 7.58 24.47
N ILE A 431 -2.00 7.01 25.49
CA ILE A 431 -1.69 5.57 25.54
C ILE A 431 -2.94 4.70 25.66
N VAL A 432 -4.00 5.18 26.31
CA VAL A 432 -5.26 4.41 26.44
C VAL A 432 -5.84 4.04 25.07
N ILE A 433 -5.60 4.86 24.05
CA ILE A 433 -6.05 4.57 22.68
C ILE A 433 -5.17 3.52 22.02
N HIS A 434 -3.87 3.53 22.28
CA HIS A 434 -2.92 2.57 21.72
C HIS A 434 -2.89 1.23 22.44
N LEU A 435 -3.39 1.17 23.68
CA LEU A 435 -3.33 -0.01 24.53
C LEU A 435 -4.03 -1.25 23.93
N PRO A 436 -5.25 -1.17 23.33
CA PRO A 436 -5.88 -2.33 22.71
C PRO A 436 -5.04 -2.92 21.57
N ALA A 437 -4.46 -2.08 20.71
CA ALA A 437 -3.61 -2.54 19.61
C ALA A 437 -2.33 -3.22 20.12
N LEU A 438 -1.70 -2.65 21.17
CA LEU A 438 -0.55 -3.25 21.84
C LEU A 438 -0.89 -4.61 22.48
N LEU A 439 -2.04 -4.71 23.17
CA LEU A 439 -2.45 -5.98 23.78
C LEU A 439 -2.69 -7.06 22.73
N VAL A 440 -3.28 -6.70 21.60
CA VAL A 440 -3.53 -7.64 20.50
C VAL A 440 -2.23 -8.05 19.81
N SER A 441 -1.24 -7.15 19.67
CA SER A 441 0.05 -7.51 19.08
C SER A 441 0.88 -8.47 19.93
N LEU A 442 0.66 -8.50 21.24
CA LEU A 442 1.31 -9.45 22.15
C LEU A 442 0.64 -10.83 22.20
N LEU A 443 -0.57 -10.97 21.65
CA LEU A 443 -1.31 -12.23 21.65
C LEU A 443 -1.04 -13.00 20.34
N PRO A 444 -0.86 -14.33 20.39
CA PRO A 444 -0.68 -15.16 19.20
C PRO A 444 -2.02 -15.36 18.48
N ILE A 445 -2.56 -14.30 17.89
CA ILE A 445 -3.85 -14.29 17.21
C ILE A 445 -3.62 -14.01 15.72
N SER A 446 -4.39 -14.72 14.88
CA SER A 446 -4.42 -14.53 13.43
C SER A 446 -4.54 -13.05 13.04
N ALA A 447 -3.84 -12.65 11.98
CA ALA A 447 -3.90 -11.30 11.43
C ALA A 447 -5.35 -10.84 11.13
N SER A 448 -6.24 -11.73 10.68
CA SER A 448 -7.67 -11.45 10.45
C SER A 448 -8.40 -10.86 11.67
N PHE A 449 -8.08 -11.33 12.87
CA PHE A 449 -8.67 -10.79 14.10
C PHE A 449 -8.22 -9.36 14.39
N THR A 450 -7.00 -9.00 13.97
CA THR A 450 -6.46 -7.65 14.15
C THR A 450 -7.20 -6.64 13.26
N TYR A 451 -7.60 -7.03 12.04
CA TYR A 451 -8.46 -6.20 11.19
C TYR A 451 -9.82 -5.93 11.85
N ILE A 452 -10.41 -6.94 12.49
CA ILE A 452 -11.66 -6.77 13.27
C ILE A 452 -11.44 -5.80 14.43
N VAL A 453 -10.31 -5.91 15.14
CA VAL A 453 -9.95 -4.98 16.23
C VAL A 453 -9.85 -3.54 15.69
N SER A 454 -9.22 -3.33 14.54
CA SER A 454 -9.15 -2.00 13.91
C SER A 454 -10.54 -1.41 13.62
N ILE A 455 -11.49 -2.22 13.16
CA ILE A 455 -12.89 -1.78 12.98
C ILE A 455 -13.52 -1.42 14.32
N ILE A 456 -13.35 -2.27 15.35
CA ILE A 456 -13.85 -1.99 16.71
C ILE A 456 -13.26 -0.67 17.24
N MET A 457 -11.98 -0.40 16.96
CA MET A 457 -11.32 0.86 17.32
C MET A 457 -11.99 2.06 16.62
N PHE A 458 -12.26 1.99 15.32
CA PHE A 458 -12.97 3.08 14.63
C PHE A 458 -14.41 3.28 15.12
N VAL A 459 -15.12 2.19 15.45
CA VAL A 459 -16.44 2.27 16.09
C VAL A 459 -16.35 2.92 17.47
N TRP A 460 -15.30 2.60 18.24
CA TRP A 460 -15.04 3.24 19.53
C TRP A 460 -14.72 4.73 19.37
N PHE A 461 -13.95 5.11 18.35
CA PHE A 461 -13.71 6.52 18.02
C PHE A 461 -15.01 7.26 17.67
N ALA A 462 -15.88 6.66 16.86
CA ALA A 462 -17.19 7.22 16.54
C ALA A 462 -18.08 7.38 17.78
N PHE A 463 -18.04 6.39 18.68
CA PHE A 463 -18.72 6.47 19.98
C PHE A 463 -18.17 7.63 20.83
N MET A 464 -16.84 7.79 20.93
CA MET A 464 -16.22 8.91 21.66
C MET A 464 -16.61 10.27 21.06
N CYS A 465 -16.64 10.40 19.73
CA CYS A 465 -17.06 11.63 19.05
C CYS A 465 -18.53 11.96 19.35
N ALA A 466 -19.41 10.96 19.28
CA ALA A 466 -20.83 11.12 19.60
C ALA A 466 -21.06 11.48 21.08
N MET A 467 -20.29 10.90 21.99
CA MET A 467 -20.34 11.23 23.42
C MET A 467 -19.83 12.64 23.68
N THR A 468 -18.75 13.04 23.03
CA THR A 468 -18.20 14.40 23.13
C THR A 468 -19.19 15.44 22.60
N LEU A 469 -19.90 15.14 21.50
CA LEU A 469 -20.98 15.98 20.98
C LEU A 469 -22.13 16.16 21.99
N ARG A 470 -22.50 15.10 22.73
CA ARG A 470 -23.62 15.13 23.67
C ARG A 470 -23.26 15.74 25.03
N ARG A 471 -22.07 15.42 25.55
CA ARG A 471 -21.67 15.74 26.94
C ARG A 471 -20.58 16.80 27.06
N GLY A 472 -19.85 17.11 25.98
CA GLY A 472 -18.68 17.98 26.00
C GLY A 472 -17.36 17.27 26.32
N SER A 473 -17.40 15.97 26.56
CA SER A 473 -16.27 15.12 26.95
C SER A 473 -16.59 13.64 26.69
N PRO A 474 -15.60 12.81 26.35
CA PRO A 474 -15.74 11.36 26.34
C PRO A 474 -15.73 10.84 27.79
N PHE A 475 -16.49 9.76 28.02
CA PHE A 475 -16.65 9.17 29.35
C PHE A 475 -15.32 8.67 29.91
N GLU A 476 -14.48 8.10 29.06
CA GLU A 476 -13.19 7.52 29.37
C GLU A 476 -12.23 8.58 29.93
N ALA A 477 -12.17 9.76 29.31
CA ALA A 477 -11.33 10.86 29.81
C ALA A 477 -11.77 11.37 31.18
N GLU A 478 -13.07 11.42 31.45
CA GLU A 478 -13.59 11.84 32.75
C GLU A 478 -13.24 10.84 33.86
N VAL A 479 -13.38 9.54 33.58
CA VAL A 479 -13.05 8.46 34.51
C VAL A 479 -11.57 8.47 34.81
N ILE A 480 -10.72 8.43 33.78
CA ILE A 480 -9.26 8.39 33.92
C ILE A 480 -8.74 9.65 34.60
N GLY A 481 -9.19 10.83 34.18
CA GLY A 481 -8.78 12.10 34.81
C GLY A 481 -9.19 12.19 36.27
N SER A 482 -10.36 11.63 36.64
CA SER A 482 -10.78 11.57 38.03
C SER A 482 -9.96 10.59 38.87
N PHE A 483 -9.54 9.49 38.27
CA PHE A 483 -8.71 8.50 38.91
C PHE A 483 -7.30 9.06 39.18
N ILE A 484 -6.68 9.67 38.16
CA ILE A 484 -5.38 10.34 38.29
C ILE A 484 -5.45 11.44 39.37
N HIS A 485 -6.48 12.29 39.35
CA HIS A 485 -6.66 13.35 40.35
C HIS A 485 -6.71 12.78 41.78
N LYS A 486 -7.47 11.70 42.02
CA LYS A 486 -7.55 11.04 43.33
C LYS A 486 -6.23 10.44 43.80
N MET A 487 -5.34 10.04 42.89
CA MET A 487 -4.01 9.51 43.23
C MET A 487 -2.99 10.60 43.59
N THR A 488 -3.27 11.87 43.28
CA THR A 488 -2.36 12.97 43.64
C THR A 488 -2.48 13.37 45.12
N PRO A 489 -1.45 13.98 45.73
CA PRO A 489 -1.53 14.47 47.11
C PRO A 489 -2.68 15.46 47.31
N THR A 490 -3.26 15.51 48.52
CA THR A 490 -4.40 16.39 48.84
C THR A 490 -4.09 17.87 48.59
N SER A 491 -2.85 18.30 48.86
CA SER A 491 -2.37 19.65 48.60
C SER A 491 -2.40 20.01 47.11
N PHE A 492 -2.07 19.04 46.24
CA PHE A 492 -2.17 19.20 44.80
C PHE A 492 -3.63 19.18 44.32
N GLN A 493 -4.48 18.33 44.90
CA GLN A 493 -5.91 18.24 44.56
C GLN A 493 -6.67 19.54 44.87
N GLN A 494 -6.30 20.23 45.94
CA GLN A 494 -6.88 21.52 46.33
C GLN A 494 -6.43 22.65 45.39
N TRP A 495 -5.17 22.61 44.96
CA TRP A 495 -4.63 23.61 44.04
C TRP A 495 -5.13 23.43 42.60
N ARG A 496 -5.21 22.18 42.12
CA ARG A 496 -5.58 21.85 40.75
C ARG A 496 -6.98 21.23 40.68
N PRO A 497 -7.96 21.91 40.03
CA PRO A 497 -9.30 21.38 39.86
C PRO A 497 -9.32 20.05 39.10
N ARG A 498 -10.24 19.17 39.48
CA ARG A 498 -10.48 17.88 38.78
C ARG A 498 -10.79 18.08 37.30
N GLU A 499 -11.57 19.10 36.96
CA GLU A 499 -11.96 19.41 35.57
C GLU A 499 -10.76 19.71 34.68
N ASP A 500 -9.73 20.38 35.21
CA ASP A 500 -8.53 20.70 34.43
C ASP A 500 -7.67 19.46 34.18
N MET A 501 -7.65 18.51 35.12
CA MET A 501 -7.00 17.21 34.95
C MET A 501 -7.72 16.36 33.91
N GLN A 502 -9.06 16.29 33.98
CA GLN A 502 -9.89 15.59 33.00
C GLN A 502 -9.68 16.16 31.59
N ARG A 503 -9.47 17.47 31.47
CA ARG A 503 -9.17 18.09 30.18
C ARG A 503 -7.81 17.70 29.62
N ASP A 504 -6.77 17.56 30.43
CA ASP A 504 -5.46 17.06 29.94
C ASP A 504 -5.58 15.65 29.40
N VAL A 505 -6.28 14.77 30.12
CA VAL A 505 -6.55 13.40 29.64
C VAL A 505 -7.33 13.44 28.34
N PHE A 506 -8.35 14.28 28.24
CA PHE A 506 -9.14 14.45 27.04
C PHE A 506 -8.32 14.94 25.84
N LEU A 507 -7.41 15.92 26.02
CA LEU A 507 -6.47 16.33 24.98
C LEU A 507 -5.54 15.18 24.57
N GLY A 508 -5.06 14.42 25.56
CA GLY A 508 -4.28 13.20 25.36
C GLY A 508 -5.01 12.15 24.52
N VAL A 509 -6.26 11.86 24.85
CA VAL A 509 -7.12 10.91 24.13
C VAL A 509 -7.26 11.28 22.65
N PHE A 510 -7.51 12.55 22.33
CA PHE A 510 -7.64 12.95 20.93
C PHE A 510 -6.31 13.01 20.19
N ILE A 511 -5.20 13.36 20.85
CA ILE A 511 -3.87 13.17 20.25
C ILE A 511 -3.59 11.68 20.02
N GLY A 512 -3.98 10.81 20.94
CA GLY A 512 -3.94 9.36 20.76
C GLY A 512 -4.68 8.92 19.50
N TRP A 513 -5.94 9.32 19.34
CA TRP A 513 -6.72 9.03 18.12
C TRP A 513 -6.12 9.59 16.84
N LEU A 514 -5.69 10.86 16.84
CA LEU A 514 -5.06 11.46 15.66
C LEU A 514 -3.75 10.74 15.30
N SER A 515 -2.95 10.35 16.30
CA SER A 515 -1.72 9.57 16.06
C SER A 515 -2.03 8.17 15.56
N TRP A 516 -3.08 7.53 16.06
CA TRP A 516 -3.49 6.20 15.64
C TRP A 516 -4.07 6.21 14.21
N MET A 517 -4.75 7.27 13.79
CA MET A 517 -5.21 7.40 12.40
C MET A 517 -4.07 7.59 11.40
N VAL A 518 -2.96 8.21 11.83
CA VAL A 518 -1.78 8.41 10.98
C VAL A 518 -0.90 7.16 10.98
N GLU A 519 -0.63 6.59 12.14
CA GLU A 519 0.18 5.38 12.29
C GLU A 519 -0.46 4.44 13.33
N PRO A 520 -1.35 3.51 12.91
CA PRO A 520 -2.04 2.59 13.83
C PRO A 520 -1.11 1.66 14.59
N SER A 521 0.06 1.35 14.01
CA SER A 521 1.06 0.44 14.56
C SER A 521 2.07 1.13 15.50
N LEU A 522 1.99 2.45 15.70
CA LEU A 522 3.00 3.26 16.40
C LEU A 522 3.49 2.64 17.72
N VAL A 523 2.57 2.23 18.60
CA VAL A 523 2.92 1.59 19.87
C VAL A 523 2.96 0.07 19.73
N ALA A 524 2.09 -0.52 18.91
CA ALA A 524 1.97 -1.97 18.77
C ALA A 524 3.24 -2.59 18.17
N GLN A 525 3.84 -1.97 17.16
CA GLN A 525 5.10 -2.36 16.54
C GLN A 525 6.27 -1.92 17.42
N GLY A 526 6.35 -0.63 17.78
CA GLY A 526 7.51 -0.10 18.51
C GLY A 526 7.70 -0.71 19.91
N VAL A 527 6.62 -0.97 20.64
CA VAL A 527 6.69 -1.60 21.98
C VAL A 527 6.46 -3.10 21.92
N GLY A 528 5.53 -3.57 21.07
CA GLY A 528 5.18 -5.00 21.00
C GLY A 528 6.30 -5.86 20.44
N ALA A 529 6.97 -5.44 19.36
CA ALA A 529 8.10 -6.19 18.80
C ALA A 529 9.24 -6.32 19.82
N ALA A 530 9.59 -5.23 20.52
CA ALA A 530 10.60 -5.25 21.58
C ALA A 530 10.22 -6.20 22.74
N ALA A 531 8.93 -6.29 23.08
CA ALA A 531 8.45 -7.19 24.13
C ALA A 531 8.50 -8.67 23.72
N LEU A 532 8.25 -8.98 22.45
CA LEU A 532 8.27 -10.35 21.92
C LEU A 532 9.69 -10.92 21.78
N ASN A 533 10.71 -10.08 21.63
CA ASN A 533 12.12 -10.49 21.56
C ASN A 533 12.69 -11.12 22.86
N GLY A 534 11.93 -11.11 23.97
CA GLY A 534 12.32 -11.77 25.23
C GLY A 534 13.54 -11.17 25.95
N GLY A 535 13.87 -11.69 27.14
CA GLY A 535 15.05 -11.28 27.92
C GLY A 535 15.07 -9.77 28.29
N MET A 536 16.11 -9.06 27.87
CA MET A 536 16.25 -7.60 28.05
C MET A 536 15.25 -6.78 27.21
N GLY A 537 14.64 -7.38 26.18
CA GLY A 537 13.63 -6.74 25.34
C GLY A 537 12.40 -6.26 26.11
N ILE A 538 11.96 -7.00 27.14
CA ILE A 538 10.83 -6.60 27.99
C ILE A 538 11.15 -5.30 28.75
N LEU A 539 12.38 -5.16 29.28
CA LEU A 539 12.79 -3.92 29.95
C LEU A 539 12.80 -2.75 28.96
N PHE A 540 13.31 -2.98 27.75
CA PHE A 540 13.34 -1.97 26.70
C PHE A 540 11.93 -1.58 26.24
N ALA A 541 11.01 -2.53 26.09
CA ALA A 541 9.60 -2.28 25.78
C ALA A 541 8.93 -1.38 26.83
N VAL A 542 9.18 -1.63 28.13
CA VAL A 542 8.68 -0.75 29.21
C VAL A 542 9.25 0.67 29.09
N LEU A 543 10.55 0.80 28.79
CA LEU A 543 11.17 2.11 28.58
C LEU A 543 10.60 2.84 27.35
N LEU A 544 10.37 2.13 26.25
CA LEU A 544 9.75 2.69 25.03
C LEU A 544 8.29 3.11 25.28
N LEU A 545 7.53 2.33 26.06
CA LEU A 545 6.18 2.70 26.45
C LEU A 545 6.18 3.97 27.31
N LEU A 546 7.07 4.06 28.30
CA LEU A 546 7.23 5.28 29.11
C LEU A 546 7.69 6.47 28.27
N GLY A 547 8.56 6.25 27.28
CA GLY A 547 8.96 7.24 26.29
C GLY A 547 7.76 7.77 25.50
N ASN A 548 6.87 6.89 25.03
CA ASN A 548 5.63 7.27 24.36
C ASN A 548 4.71 8.12 25.27
N VAL A 549 4.50 7.71 26.53
CA VAL A 549 3.74 8.52 27.52
C VAL A 549 4.35 9.91 27.65
N LEU A 550 5.66 9.97 27.81
CA LEU A 550 6.39 11.22 28.03
C LEU A 550 6.25 12.15 26.83
N ILE A 551 6.53 11.67 25.62
CA ILE A 551 6.51 12.50 24.41
C ILE A 551 5.10 12.97 24.08
N ALA A 552 4.10 12.07 24.12
CA ALA A 552 2.70 12.47 23.95
C ALA A 552 2.27 13.52 24.99
N GLY A 553 2.68 13.35 26.25
CA GLY A 553 2.44 14.31 27.32
C GLY A 553 3.13 15.66 27.09
N ILE A 554 4.38 15.67 26.60
CA ILE A 554 5.11 16.91 26.24
C ILE A 554 4.40 17.61 25.08
N THR A 555 3.89 16.88 24.09
CA THR A 555 3.07 17.44 23.01
C THR A 555 1.86 18.19 23.56
N ILE A 556 1.15 17.62 24.55
CA ILE A 556 0.04 18.31 25.25
C ILE A 556 0.52 19.53 26.04
N LEU A 557 1.68 19.44 26.69
CA LEU A 557 2.27 20.57 27.41
C LEU A 557 2.59 21.74 26.47
N VAL A 558 3.17 21.45 25.30
CA VAL A 558 3.43 22.46 24.25
C VAL A 558 2.13 23.08 23.76
N LEU A 559 1.10 22.26 23.52
CA LEU A 559 -0.23 22.74 23.15
C LEU A 559 -0.83 23.68 24.19
N ARG A 560 -0.76 23.31 25.48
CA ARG A 560 -1.18 24.14 26.63
C ARG A 560 -0.40 25.45 26.69
N PHE A 561 0.91 25.40 26.42
CA PHE A 561 1.76 26.58 26.42
C PHE A 561 1.38 27.56 25.30
N ILE A 562 1.20 27.08 24.06
CA ILE A 562 0.75 27.88 22.92
C ILE A 562 -0.63 28.49 23.21
N ALA A 563 -1.56 27.70 23.74
CA ALA A 563 -2.91 28.16 24.09
C ALA A 563 -2.90 29.28 25.15
N SER A 564 -1.87 29.32 26.01
CA SER A 564 -1.73 30.33 27.06
C SER A 564 -1.17 31.68 26.58
N TRP A 565 -0.59 31.77 25.37
CA TRP A 565 0.04 33.00 24.86
C TRP A 565 -0.92 34.20 24.73
N GLY A 566 -2.21 33.96 24.52
CA GLY A 566 -3.22 35.01 24.46
C GLY A 566 -3.58 35.63 25.82
N GLY A 567 -2.97 35.16 26.92
CA GLY A 567 -3.11 35.75 28.25
C GLY A 567 -4.57 35.88 28.72
N PRO A 568 -5.05 37.09 29.07
CA PRO A 568 -6.43 37.29 29.51
C PRO A 568 -7.48 36.87 28.49
N PHE A 569 -7.23 37.02 27.19
CA PHE A 569 -8.17 36.60 26.15
C PHE A 569 -8.33 35.09 26.16
N SER A 570 -7.22 34.35 26.22
CA SER A 570 -7.24 32.88 26.32
C SER A 570 -8.05 32.39 27.52
N ASN A 571 -7.93 33.08 28.67
CA ASN A 571 -8.72 32.76 29.87
C ASN A 571 -10.23 32.95 29.67
N ILE A 572 -10.62 34.05 29.00
CA ILE A 572 -12.04 34.35 28.73
C ILE A 572 -12.63 33.33 27.77
N PHE A 573 -11.95 33.05 26.65
CA PHE A 573 -12.40 32.05 25.68
C PHE A 573 -12.44 30.65 26.28
N GLY A 574 -11.43 30.28 27.09
CA GLY A 574 -11.42 29.00 27.78
C GLY A 574 -12.55 28.87 28.79
N ARG A 575 -12.88 29.93 29.54
CA ARG A 575 -13.96 29.88 30.54
C ARG A 575 -15.36 29.81 29.92
N ILE A 576 -15.61 30.55 28.83
CA ILE A 576 -16.95 30.67 28.23
C ILE A 576 -17.17 29.63 27.12
N GLY A 577 -16.14 29.35 26.31
CA GLY A 577 -16.24 28.53 25.10
C GLY A 577 -15.87 27.05 25.27
N ALA A 578 -15.28 26.65 26.39
CA ALA A 578 -14.79 25.30 26.67
C ALA A 578 -15.71 24.15 26.18
N ASP A 579 -16.96 24.16 26.63
CA ASP A 579 -17.94 23.12 26.31
C ASP A 579 -18.40 23.22 24.84
N THR A 580 -18.62 24.45 24.36
CA THR A 580 -19.00 24.73 22.97
C THR A 580 -17.95 24.21 21.98
N PHE A 581 -16.66 24.44 22.23
CA PHE A 581 -15.58 23.94 21.38
C PHE A 581 -15.52 22.41 21.39
N ALA A 582 -15.67 21.78 22.56
CA ALA A 582 -15.66 20.33 22.66
C ALA A 582 -16.83 19.68 21.91
N ARG A 583 -18.05 20.20 22.07
CA ARG A 583 -19.21 19.69 21.34
C ARG A 583 -19.09 19.90 19.83
N PHE A 584 -18.59 21.05 19.40
CA PHE A 584 -18.33 21.32 17.98
C PHE A 584 -17.29 20.35 17.40
N MET A 585 -16.21 20.08 18.14
CA MET A 585 -15.23 19.07 17.76
C MET A 585 -15.86 17.69 17.60
N GLY A 586 -16.68 17.26 18.56
CA GLY A 586 -17.40 15.99 18.46
C GLY A 586 -18.34 15.94 17.24
N LEU A 587 -18.96 17.06 16.85
CA LEU A 587 -19.80 17.15 15.66
C LEU A 587 -19.00 16.96 14.37
N VAL A 588 -17.82 17.60 14.25
CA VAL A 588 -16.99 17.56 13.05
C VAL A 588 -16.25 16.22 12.91
N LEU A 589 -15.74 15.67 14.01
CA LEU A 589 -15.01 14.40 13.98
C LEU A 589 -15.93 13.19 13.82
N LEU A 590 -17.24 13.31 14.08
CA LEU A 590 -18.17 12.22 13.89
C LEU A 590 -18.25 11.76 12.41
N PRO A 591 -18.49 12.63 11.40
CA PRO A 591 -18.37 12.25 10.00
C PRO A 591 -17.01 11.61 9.63
N VAL A 592 -15.90 12.15 10.15
CA VAL A 592 -14.56 11.60 9.93
C VAL A 592 -14.45 10.17 10.46
N SER A 593 -14.93 9.93 11.67
CA SER A 593 -14.92 8.60 12.29
C SER A 593 -15.79 7.59 11.55
N LEU A 594 -16.96 8.02 11.05
CA LEU A 594 -17.86 7.17 10.25
C LEU A 594 -17.25 6.85 8.89
N TRP A 595 -16.57 7.81 8.27
CA TRP A 595 -15.84 7.62 7.03
C TRP A 595 -14.73 6.58 7.20
N ALA A 596 -13.88 6.75 8.22
CA ALA A 596 -12.80 5.80 8.51
C ALA A 596 -13.35 4.40 8.82
N THR A 597 -14.41 4.30 9.61
CA THR A 597 -15.09 3.01 9.89
C THR A 597 -15.59 2.35 8.60
N THR A 598 -16.25 3.12 7.73
CA THR A 598 -16.78 2.59 6.46
C THR A 598 -15.64 2.11 5.56
N ASN A 599 -14.55 2.87 5.48
CA ASN A 599 -13.40 2.50 4.67
C ASN A 599 -12.73 1.21 5.19
N SER A 600 -12.57 1.06 6.50
CA SER A 600 -12.01 -0.16 7.09
C SER A 600 -12.90 -1.39 6.86
N VAL A 601 -14.22 -1.21 6.85
CA VAL A 601 -15.16 -2.29 6.52
C VAL A 601 -15.04 -2.68 5.04
N LEU A 602 -14.95 -1.70 4.13
CA LEU A 602 -14.74 -1.96 2.70
C LEU A 602 -13.41 -2.67 2.44
N ALA A 603 -12.33 -2.22 3.09
CA ALA A 603 -11.02 -2.86 3.00
C ALA A 603 -11.05 -4.32 3.50
N LEU A 604 -11.82 -4.62 4.55
CA LEU A 604 -11.95 -5.98 5.05
C LEU A 604 -12.68 -6.89 4.05
N PHE A 605 -13.71 -6.36 3.35
CA PHE A 605 -14.36 -7.09 2.26
C PHE A 605 -13.43 -7.35 1.07
N SER A 606 -12.53 -6.42 0.74
CA SER A 606 -11.56 -6.64 -0.34
C SER A 606 -10.47 -7.64 0.01
N VAL A 607 -10.11 -7.78 1.29
CA VAL A 607 -9.09 -8.73 1.78
C VAL A 607 -9.68 -10.14 2.00
N GLY A 608 -10.99 -10.36 1.77
CA GLY A 608 -11.58 -11.70 1.80
C GLY A 608 -11.68 -12.33 3.19
N VAL A 609 -11.68 -11.52 4.25
CA VAL A 609 -11.83 -12.00 5.65
C VAL A 609 -13.28 -12.48 5.94
N PHE A 610 -14.23 -12.26 5.01
CA PHE A 610 -15.61 -12.77 5.07
C PHE A 610 -16.05 -13.45 3.77
#